data_AF-A0A964XPF3-F1
#
_entry.id   AF-A0A964XPF3-F1
#
_cell.length_a   1.000
_cell.length_b   1.000
_cell.length_c   1.000
_cell.angle_alpha   90.00
_cell.angle_beta   90.00
_cell.angle_gamma   90.00
#
_symmetry.space_group_name_H-M   'P 1'
#
loop_
_entity.id
_entity.type
_entity.pdbx_description
1 polymer ?
#
loop_
_entity_poly.entity_id
_entity_poly.type
_entity_poly.pdbx_seq_one_letter_code
_entity_poly.pdbx_strand_id
1 'polypeptide(L)'
;LESGHTVGALVVVNAVGSVTDPRSGTLYGRYFEDQEDQEDQVEEGRRQEHTEPAPAPAPTPETHARAQAQLAEAQAESERRRVGGEPGRTPPPERATGSAPRTAPQRAAGPQSPLNTTLAVVATDATLSRAQAQKLAGTSHDGFARAIRPVHLLHDGDTVFTLVTGEQALPESELEQLAVVNAILAAGADTVTRAIVRAVMAAESVDGPGGVFPAYGELYA
;
A
#
# COMPACT_ATOMS: atom_id res chain seq x y z
N LEU A 1 -20.17 6.76 0.90
CA LEU A 1 -20.70 6.81 2.28
C LEU A 1 -22.18 7.15 2.23
N GLU A 2 -22.98 6.76 3.22
CA GLU A 2 -24.42 7.11 3.30
C GLU A 2 -24.69 8.61 3.16
N SER A 3 -23.75 9.42 3.65
CA SER A 3 -23.81 10.88 3.56
C SER A 3 -23.66 11.46 2.14
N GLY A 4 -23.44 10.61 1.12
CA GLY A 4 -23.19 11.02 -0.26
C GLY A 4 -21.75 11.45 -0.56
N HIS A 5 -20.90 11.52 0.47
CA HIS A 5 -19.47 11.82 0.31
C HIS A 5 -18.68 10.61 -0.19
N THR A 6 -17.62 10.92 -0.93
CA THR A 6 -16.69 9.95 -1.49
C THR A 6 -15.34 10.04 -0.76
N VAL A 7 -14.75 8.88 -0.46
CA VAL A 7 -13.38 8.75 0.01
C VAL A 7 -12.67 7.73 -0.88
N GLY A 8 -11.48 8.07 -1.36
CA GLY A 8 -10.66 7.18 -2.18
C GLY A 8 -9.20 7.21 -1.72
N ALA A 9 -8.48 6.13 -1.98
CA ALA A 9 -7.06 6.01 -1.67
C ALA A 9 -6.25 5.51 -2.87
N LEU A 10 -5.03 6.05 -3.00
CA LEU A 10 -3.99 5.56 -3.89
C LEU A 10 -2.77 5.23 -3.06
N VAL A 11 -2.13 4.08 -3.30
CA VAL A 11 -0.98 3.62 -2.53
C VAL A 11 0.17 3.20 -3.43
N VAL A 12 1.38 3.34 -2.90
CA VAL A 12 2.61 2.72 -3.41
C VAL A 12 3.19 1.88 -2.28
N VAL A 13 3.24 0.57 -2.49
CA VAL A 13 3.60 -0.40 -1.44
C VAL A 13 5.03 -0.89 -1.66
N ASN A 14 5.93 -0.53 -0.74
CA ASN A 14 7.31 -1.02 -0.68
C ASN A 14 7.71 -1.18 0.79
N ALA A 15 7.01 -2.03 1.54
CA ALA A 15 7.15 -2.16 2.99
C ALA A 15 8.27 -3.13 3.40
N VAL A 16 8.88 -2.94 4.59
CA VAL A 16 9.66 -4.01 5.25
C VAL A 16 8.74 -5.19 5.59
N GLY A 17 7.54 -4.87 6.07
CA GLY A 17 6.58 -5.84 6.56
C GLY A 17 5.99 -6.72 5.47
N SER A 18 5.35 -7.81 5.92
CA SER A 18 4.59 -8.70 5.06
C SER A 18 3.15 -8.22 4.91
N VAL A 19 2.62 -8.30 3.69
CA VAL A 19 1.19 -8.13 3.40
C VAL A 19 0.39 -9.42 3.62
N THR A 20 1.07 -10.56 3.77
CA THR A 20 0.45 -11.89 3.97
C THR A 20 0.59 -12.37 5.42
N ASP A 21 -0.44 -13.05 5.93
CA ASP A 21 -0.33 -13.87 7.13
C ASP A 21 0.62 -15.05 6.87
N PRO A 22 1.73 -15.18 7.60
CA PRO A 22 2.73 -16.23 7.39
C PRO A 22 2.22 -17.64 7.72
N ARG A 23 1.01 -17.80 8.26
CA ARG A 23 0.41 -19.09 8.57
C ARG A 23 -0.45 -19.65 7.43
N SER A 24 -1.00 -18.78 6.60
CA SER A 24 -1.99 -19.16 5.58
C SER A 24 -1.71 -18.58 4.20
N GLY A 25 -0.88 -17.55 4.08
CA GLY A 25 -0.71 -16.79 2.85
C GLY A 25 -1.90 -15.88 2.52
N THR A 26 -2.89 -15.76 3.40
CA THR A 26 -4.00 -14.80 3.26
C THR A 26 -3.44 -13.38 3.37
N LEU A 27 -3.88 -12.48 2.49
CA LEU A 27 -3.54 -11.06 2.61
C LEU A 27 -4.22 -10.48 3.86
N TYR A 28 -3.46 -9.80 4.73
CA TYR A 28 -4.01 -9.25 5.98
C TYR A 28 -5.20 -8.31 5.74
N GLY A 29 -5.14 -7.50 4.67
CA GLY A 29 -6.22 -6.57 4.33
C GLY A 29 -7.55 -7.26 4.01
N ARG A 30 -7.54 -8.52 3.57
CA ARG A 30 -8.78 -9.27 3.27
C ARG A 30 -9.61 -9.59 4.52
N TYR A 31 -8.99 -9.64 5.70
CA TYR A 31 -9.75 -9.83 6.95
C TYR A 31 -10.72 -8.68 7.25
N PHE A 32 -10.56 -7.54 6.56
CA PHE A 32 -11.38 -6.34 6.71
C PHE A 32 -12.35 -6.13 5.55
N GLU A 33 -12.13 -6.77 4.39
CA GLU A 33 -13.10 -6.77 3.27
C GLU A 33 -14.37 -7.54 3.66
N ASP A 34 -14.21 -8.70 4.33
CA ASP A 34 -15.34 -9.55 4.73
C ASP A 34 -16.25 -8.92 5.82
N GLN A 35 -15.82 -7.86 6.52
CA GLN A 35 -16.63 -7.20 7.54
C GLN A 35 -17.54 -6.11 6.98
N GLU A 36 -17.08 -5.37 5.98
CA GLU A 36 -17.87 -4.34 5.30
C GLU A 36 -18.99 -4.97 4.46
N ASP A 37 -18.71 -6.08 3.74
CA ASP A 37 -19.72 -6.82 2.98
C ASP A 37 -20.86 -7.38 3.85
N GLN A 38 -20.59 -7.67 5.12
CA GLN A 38 -21.61 -8.13 6.06
C GLN A 38 -22.45 -6.99 6.64
N GLU A 39 -21.87 -5.80 6.81
CA GLU A 39 -22.58 -4.59 7.25
C GLU A 39 -23.45 -4.04 6.11
N ASP A 40 -22.91 -3.94 4.89
CA ASP A 40 -23.63 -3.53 3.68
C ASP A 40 -24.77 -4.52 3.33
N GLN A 41 -24.56 -5.85 3.46
CA GLN A 41 -25.63 -6.84 3.22
C GLN A 41 -26.76 -6.85 4.25
N VAL A 42 -26.52 -6.39 5.49
CA VAL A 42 -27.58 -6.22 6.50
C VAL A 42 -28.46 -5.01 6.16
N GLU A 43 -27.94 -4.04 5.42
CA GLU A 43 -28.61 -2.78 5.07
C GLU A 43 -29.21 -2.78 3.64
N GLU A 44 -28.59 -3.51 2.69
CA GLU A 44 -28.95 -3.61 1.27
C GLU A 44 -30.12 -4.54 0.91
N GLY A 45 -31.00 -4.86 1.86
CA GLY A 45 -32.28 -5.54 1.59
C GLY A 45 -33.23 -4.80 0.61
N ARG A 46 -32.78 -3.78 -0.13
CA ARG A 46 -33.60 -2.91 -0.98
C ARG A 46 -33.02 -2.39 -2.32
N ARG A 47 -31.89 -2.87 -2.85
CA ARG A 47 -31.54 -2.67 -4.30
C ARG A 47 -30.40 -3.59 -4.73
N GLN A 48 -30.61 -4.36 -5.80
CA GLN A 48 -29.59 -5.22 -6.41
C GLN A 48 -28.91 -4.53 -7.60
N GLU A 49 -27.66 -4.97 -7.85
CA GLU A 49 -26.93 -5.10 -9.11
C GLU A 49 -25.63 -4.28 -9.25
N HIS A 50 -24.64 -4.58 -8.39
CA HIS A 50 -23.24 -4.72 -8.79
C HIS A 50 -22.61 -5.82 -7.92
N THR A 51 -22.67 -7.07 -8.37
CA THR A 51 -22.01 -8.18 -7.68
C THR A 51 -20.51 -8.13 -7.98
N GLU A 52 -19.72 -7.57 -7.07
CA GLU A 52 -18.29 -7.87 -7.06
C GLU A 52 -18.11 -9.40 -6.90
N PRO A 53 -17.16 -10.02 -7.60
CA PRO A 53 -16.93 -11.46 -7.49
C PRO A 53 -16.57 -11.79 -6.03
N ALA A 54 -17.19 -12.84 -5.49
CA ALA A 54 -16.93 -13.30 -4.12
C ALA A 54 -15.41 -13.40 -3.85
N PRO A 55 -14.95 -12.96 -2.66
CA PRO A 55 -13.53 -12.96 -2.35
C PRO A 55 -12.94 -14.36 -2.54
N ALA A 56 -11.79 -14.42 -3.21
CA ALA A 56 -11.13 -15.68 -3.49
C ALA A 56 -10.86 -16.44 -2.17
N PRO A 57 -11.16 -17.75 -2.11
CA PRO A 57 -11.00 -18.53 -0.90
C PRO A 57 -9.55 -18.46 -0.42
N ALA A 58 -9.36 -18.54 0.90
CA ALA A 58 -8.03 -18.55 1.50
C ALA A 58 -7.15 -19.67 0.89
N PRO A 59 -5.84 -19.43 0.71
CA PRO A 59 -4.97 -20.45 0.14
C PRO A 59 -4.98 -21.75 0.92
N THR A 60 -4.87 -22.87 0.21
CA THR A 60 -4.69 -24.17 0.87
C THR A 60 -3.31 -24.25 1.54
N PRO A 61 -3.13 -25.10 2.58
CA PRO A 61 -1.81 -25.30 3.19
C PRO A 61 -0.73 -25.76 2.20
N GLU A 62 -1.10 -26.56 1.19
CA GLU A 62 -0.17 -27.02 0.14
C GLU A 62 0.26 -25.87 -0.77
N THR A 63 -0.71 -25.06 -1.25
CA THR A 63 -0.44 -23.85 -2.03
C THR A 63 0.48 -22.91 -1.26
N HIS A 64 0.20 -22.68 0.03
CA HIS A 64 1.02 -21.81 0.87
C HIS A 64 2.44 -22.34 1.07
N ALA A 65 2.61 -23.64 1.30
CA ALA A 65 3.94 -24.25 1.42
C ALA A 65 4.76 -24.11 0.13
N ARG A 66 4.12 -24.33 -1.04
CA ARG A 66 4.75 -24.11 -2.36
C ARG A 66 5.17 -22.65 -2.54
N ALA A 67 4.28 -21.71 -2.24
CA ALA A 67 4.53 -20.28 -2.35
C ALA A 67 5.71 -19.83 -1.47
N GLN A 68 5.79 -20.32 -0.22
CA GLN A 68 6.89 -20.01 0.69
C GLN A 68 8.24 -20.54 0.16
N ALA A 69 8.26 -21.75 -0.40
CA ALA A 69 9.47 -22.31 -0.99
C ALA A 69 9.96 -21.48 -2.19
N GLN A 70 9.04 -21.09 -3.09
CA GLN A 70 9.34 -20.24 -4.25
C GLN A 70 9.84 -18.84 -3.83
N LEU A 71 9.20 -18.23 -2.81
CA LEU A 71 9.63 -16.94 -2.29
C LEU A 71 11.04 -17.02 -1.67
N ALA A 72 11.33 -18.07 -0.91
CA ALA A 72 12.65 -18.28 -0.32
C ALA A 72 13.74 -18.48 -1.39
N GLU A 73 13.43 -19.19 -2.48
CA GLU A 73 14.35 -19.37 -3.61
C GLU A 73 14.64 -18.03 -4.30
N ALA A 74 13.60 -17.22 -4.57
CA ALA A 74 13.73 -15.90 -5.17
C ALA A 74 14.53 -14.92 -4.28
N GLN A 75 14.34 -14.99 -2.96
CA GLN A 75 15.11 -14.21 -1.98
C GLN A 75 16.58 -14.62 -2.00
N ALA A 76 16.88 -15.92 -1.96
CA ALA A 76 18.25 -16.42 -2.02
C ALA A 76 18.95 -16.04 -3.34
N GLU A 77 18.23 -16.07 -4.46
CA GLU A 77 18.76 -15.59 -5.75
C GLU A 77 19.03 -14.08 -5.76
N SER A 78 18.11 -13.29 -5.21
CA SER A 78 18.27 -11.84 -5.07
C SER A 78 19.50 -11.50 -4.21
N GLU A 79 19.72 -12.22 -3.11
CA GLU A 79 20.90 -12.07 -2.27
C GLU A 79 22.18 -12.44 -3.01
N ARG A 80 22.20 -13.57 -3.74
CA ARG A 80 23.34 -13.96 -4.57
C ARG A 80 23.71 -12.88 -5.59
N ARG A 81 22.72 -12.28 -6.25
CA ARG A 81 22.95 -11.19 -7.22
C ARG A 81 23.46 -9.90 -6.56
N ARG A 82 22.96 -9.56 -5.37
CA ARG A 82 23.45 -8.42 -4.60
C ARG A 82 24.90 -8.57 -4.16
N VAL A 83 25.31 -9.78 -3.79
CA VAL A 83 26.70 -10.07 -3.36
C VAL A 83 27.63 -10.28 -4.56
N GLY A 84 27.13 -10.84 -5.66
CA GLY A 84 27.90 -11.17 -6.87
C GLY A 84 27.96 -10.05 -7.93
N GLY A 85 27.21 -8.97 -7.77
CA GLY A 85 27.28 -7.81 -8.67
C GLY A 85 28.62 -7.10 -8.55
N GLU A 86 29.38 -7.03 -9.66
CA GLU A 86 30.58 -6.18 -9.70
C GLU A 86 30.20 -4.73 -9.35
N PRO A 87 31.03 -4.02 -8.55
CA PRO A 87 30.79 -2.61 -8.26
C PRO A 87 30.67 -1.85 -9.58
N GLY A 88 29.56 -1.12 -9.73
CA GLY A 88 29.07 -0.56 -10.99
C GLY A 88 30.18 -0.15 -11.95
N ARG A 89 30.18 -0.75 -13.14
CA ARG A 89 30.93 -0.27 -14.29
C ARG A 89 30.57 1.20 -14.47
N THR A 90 31.52 2.08 -14.16
CA THR A 90 31.43 3.49 -14.53
C THR A 90 31.33 3.53 -16.05
N PRO A 91 30.30 4.14 -16.66
CA PRO A 91 30.36 4.40 -18.09
C PRO A 91 31.61 5.24 -18.35
N PRO A 92 32.37 4.98 -19.43
CA PRO A 92 33.54 5.78 -19.75
C PRO A 92 33.12 7.24 -19.88
N PRO A 93 33.91 8.21 -19.38
CA PRO A 93 33.53 9.60 -19.45
C PRO A 93 33.40 10.02 -20.91
N GLU A 94 32.18 10.35 -21.34
CA GLU A 94 31.99 11.10 -22.57
C GLU A 94 32.79 12.39 -22.47
N ARG A 95 33.65 12.62 -23.46
CA ARG A 95 34.43 13.86 -23.57
C ARG A 95 33.48 15.02 -23.85
N ALA A 96 32.98 15.65 -22.79
CA ALA A 96 32.27 16.92 -22.89
C ALA A 96 33.28 18.07 -22.86
N THR A 97 33.35 18.80 -23.97
CA THR A 97 34.03 20.07 -24.13
C THR A 97 33.42 21.15 -23.22
N GLY A 98 34.25 21.75 -22.36
CA GLY A 98 34.12 23.14 -21.89
C GLY A 98 32.88 23.54 -21.09
N SER A 99 32.98 23.52 -19.76
CA SER A 99 32.42 24.51 -18.81
C SER A 99 32.46 23.88 -17.41
N ALA A 100 33.22 24.47 -16.48
CA ALA A 100 33.50 23.90 -15.15
C ALA A 100 32.21 23.73 -14.31
N PRO A 101 31.91 22.52 -13.78
CA PRO A 101 30.81 22.36 -12.83
C PRO A 101 31.32 22.48 -11.39
N ARG A 102 30.55 23.18 -10.56
CA ARG A 102 30.65 23.14 -9.10
C ARG A 102 30.51 21.68 -8.65
N THR A 103 31.51 21.16 -7.96
CA THR A 103 31.51 19.83 -7.37
C THR A 103 30.44 19.75 -6.27
N ALA A 104 29.29 19.18 -6.61
CA ALA A 104 28.44 18.56 -5.59
C ALA A 104 29.25 17.43 -4.94
N PRO A 105 29.23 17.26 -3.61
CA PRO A 105 29.93 16.15 -2.99
C PRO A 105 29.31 14.85 -3.53
N GLN A 106 30.12 14.11 -4.28
CA GLN A 106 29.80 12.77 -4.73
C GLN A 106 29.58 11.94 -3.48
N ARG A 107 28.31 11.68 -3.12
CA ARG A 107 27.99 10.75 -2.05
C ARG A 107 28.60 9.41 -2.46
N ALA A 108 29.64 9.01 -1.74
CA ALA A 108 30.16 7.66 -1.83
C ALA A 108 28.97 6.71 -1.63
N ALA A 109 28.67 5.91 -2.64
CA ALA A 109 27.70 4.83 -2.54
C ALA A 109 28.32 3.75 -1.64
N GLY A 110 28.32 4.01 -0.33
CA GLY A 110 28.42 2.95 0.66
C GLY A 110 27.18 2.06 0.58
N PRO A 111 27.19 0.87 1.20
CA PRO A 111 26.03 -0.02 1.22
C PRO A 111 24.85 0.77 1.80
N GLN A 112 23.90 1.15 0.94
CA GLN A 112 22.67 1.76 1.39
C GLN A 112 21.86 0.62 2.02
N SER A 113 21.67 0.67 3.33
CA SER A 113 20.67 -0.18 3.97
C SER A 113 19.36 0.02 3.21
N PRO A 114 18.71 -1.05 2.71
CA PRO A 114 17.50 -0.91 1.93
C PRO A 114 16.46 -0.18 2.79
N LEU A 115 16.11 1.04 2.38
CA LEU A 115 15.02 1.79 2.96
C LEU A 115 13.73 1.33 2.29
N ASN A 116 12.72 1.08 3.10
CA ASN A 116 11.39 0.70 2.66
C ASN A 116 10.46 1.87 2.94
N THR A 117 9.39 2.00 2.17
CA THR A 117 8.48 3.16 2.25
C THR A 117 7.13 2.76 1.69
N THR A 118 6.08 2.86 2.49
CA THR A 118 4.71 2.83 1.96
C THR A 118 4.17 4.25 1.87
N LEU A 119 3.76 4.67 0.68
CA LEU A 119 3.19 6.00 0.45
C LEU A 119 1.70 5.87 0.16
N ALA A 120 0.89 6.77 0.68
CA ALA A 120 -0.51 6.87 0.31
C ALA A 120 -0.97 8.30 0.10
N VAL A 121 -1.97 8.45 -0.76
CA VAL A 121 -2.80 9.64 -0.88
C VAL A 121 -4.24 9.21 -0.58
N VAL A 122 -4.87 9.87 0.37
CA VAL A 122 -6.31 9.73 0.67
C VAL A 122 -7.01 11.00 0.22
N ALA A 123 -8.06 10.87 -0.58
CA ALA A 123 -8.79 11.99 -1.15
C ALA A 123 -10.27 11.91 -0.76
N THR A 124 -10.89 13.07 -0.52
CA THR A 124 -12.35 13.18 -0.32
C THR A 124 -12.91 14.44 -0.95
N ASP A 125 -14.18 14.39 -1.33
CA ASP A 125 -14.96 15.53 -1.81
C ASP A 125 -15.55 16.40 -0.70
N ALA A 126 -15.56 15.91 0.55
CA ALA A 126 -16.05 16.63 1.71
C ALA A 126 -15.23 17.89 2.02
N THR A 127 -15.87 18.98 2.43
CA THR A 127 -15.19 20.21 2.84
C THR A 127 -14.60 20.04 4.24
N LEU A 128 -13.35 19.61 4.32
CA LEU A 128 -12.62 19.45 5.59
C LEU A 128 -11.70 20.63 5.88
N SER A 129 -11.62 21.03 7.15
CA SER A 129 -10.55 21.92 7.63
C SER A 129 -9.18 21.22 7.56
N ARG A 130 -8.09 22.00 7.58
CA ARG A 130 -6.72 21.46 7.61
C ARG A 130 -6.48 20.49 8.78
N ALA A 131 -7.07 20.77 9.95
CA ALA A 131 -6.94 19.91 11.12
C ALA A 131 -7.69 18.57 10.92
N GLN A 132 -8.88 18.60 10.33
CA GLN A 132 -9.64 17.39 9.99
C GLN A 132 -8.92 16.57 8.90
N ALA A 133 -8.37 17.23 7.87
CA ALA A 133 -7.57 16.57 6.84
C ALA A 133 -6.30 15.92 7.40
N GLN A 134 -5.62 16.59 8.35
CA GLN A 134 -4.47 16.02 9.07
C GLN A 134 -4.90 14.82 9.93
N LYS A 135 -6.06 14.88 10.58
CA LYS A 135 -6.61 13.75 11.32
C LYS A 135 -6.91 12.57 10.40
N LEU A 136 -7.46 12.82 9.20
CA LEU A 136 -7.70 11.80 8.18
C LEU A 136 -6.40 11.13 7.72
N ALA A 137 -5.32 11.90 7.51
CA ALA A 137 -4.01 11.31 7.19
C ALA A 137 -3.54 10.39 8.33
N GLY A 138 -3.71 10.84 9.58
CA GLY A 138 -3.35 10.07 10.76
C GLY A 138 -4.13 8.77 10.92
N THR A 139 -5.46 8.79 10.80
CA THR A 139 -6.28 7.56 10.91
C THR A 139 -6.07 6.63 9.72
N SER A 140 -5.73 7.16 8.55
CA SER A 140 -5.45 6.34 7.36
C SER A 140 -4.21 5.45 7.51
N HIS A 141 -3.28 5.79 8.41
CA HIS A 141 -2.18 4.88 8.77
C HIS A 141 -2.68 3.60 9.47
N ASP A 142 -3.86 3.60 10.08
CA ASP A 142 -4.46 2.38 10.62
C ASP A 142 -4.72 1.37 9.49
N GLY A 143 -4.98 1.85 8.26
CA GLY A 143 -5.08 1.01 7.07
C GLY A 143 -3.77 0.31 6.70
N PHE A 144 -2.62 0.96 6.92
CA PHE A 144 -1.32 0.30 6.78
C PHE A 144 -1.18 -0.83 7.81
N ALA A 145 -1.50 -0.55 9.08
CA ALA A 145 -1.37 -1.52 10.16
C ALA A 145 -2.30 -2.74 10.01
N ARG A 146 -3.45 -2.56 9.32
CA ARG A 146 -4.39 -3.64 8.99
C ARG A 146 -3.94 -4.50 7.82
N ALA A 147 -3.21 -3.94 6.85
CA ALA A 147 -2.82 -4.63 5.63
C ALA A 147 -1.35 -5.12 5.60
N ILE A 148 -0.49 -4.56 6.45
CA ILE A 148 0.95 -4.83 6.46
C ILE A 148 1.40 -5.09 7.91
N ARG A 149 2.29 -6.08 8.11
CA ARG A 149 2.84 -6.38 9.43
C ARG A 149 4.31 -6.82 9.37
N PRO A 150 5.22 -6.21 10.17
CA PRO A 150 5.05 -4.94 10.90
C PRO A 150 5.03 -3.71 9.96
N VAL A 151 4.60 -2.56 10.48
CA VAL A 151 4.67 -1.23 9.83
C VAL A 151 5.37 -0.24 10.76
N HIS A 152 5.66 0.96 10.26
CA HIS A 152 6.21 2.07 11.05
C HIS A 152 7.54 1.75 11.75
N LEU A 153 8.35 0.85 11.19
CA LEU A 153 9.68 0.58 11.72
C LEU A 153 10.64 1.73 11.40
N LEU A 154 11.80 1.74 12.05
CA LEU A 154 12.83 2.77 11.87
C LEU A 154 13.35 2.89 10.42
N HIS A 155 13.13 1.87 9.60
CA HIS A 155 13.54 1.84 8.20
C HIS A 155 12.36 2.04 7.23
N ASP A 156 11.15 2.26 7.74
CA ASP A 156 9.97 2.56 6.96
C ASP A 156 9.77 4.08 6.83
N GLY A 157 9.63 4.55 5.60
CA GLY A 157 9.28 5.93 5.25
C GLY A 157 7.77 6.16 5.14
N ASP A 158 6.96 5.48 5.95
CA ASP A 158 5.51 5.46 5.81
C ASP A 158 4.90 6.86 5.88
N THR A 159 4.21 7.28 4.81
CA THR A 159 3.66 8.65 4.71
C THR A 159 2.29 8.65 4.02
N VAL A 160 1.31 9.31 4.66
CA VAL A 160 -0.02 9.56 4.07
C VAL A 160 -0.21 11.06 3.81
N PHE A 161 -0.67 11.40 2.61
CA PHE A 161 -1.14 12.74 2.25
C PHE A 161 -2.66 12.76 2.13
N THR A 162 -3.32 13.79 2.67
CA THR A 162 -4.76 13.99 2.47
C THR A 162 -5.01 15.08 1.43
N LEU A 163 -5.88 14.80 0.46
CA LEU A 163 -6.42 15.76 -0.49
C LEU A 163 -7.92 15.97 -0.23
N VAL A 164 -8.34 17.22 -0.36
CA VAL A 164 -9.72 17.65 -0.08
C VAL A 164 -10.14 18.56 -1.23
N THR A 165 -11.12 18.15 -2.04
CA THR A 165 -11.59 18.97 -3.16
C THR A 165 -12.58 20.05 -2.69
N GLY A 166 -13.32 19.78 -1.60
CA GLY A 166 -14.29 20.72 -1.03
C GLY A 166 -15.53 20.93 -1.90
N GLU A 167 -15.87 19.94 -2.73
CA GLU A 167 -17.03 20.00 -3.63
C GLU A 167 -18.35 19.77 -2.88
N GLN A 168 -18.32 19.04 -1.76
CA GLN A 168 -19.49 18.77 -0.93
C GLN A 168 -19.32 19.39 0.46
N ALA A 169 -20.32 20.16 0.91
CA ALA A 169 -20.34 20.75 2.24
C ALA A 169 -20.69 19.71 3.30
N LEU A 170 -20.07 19.83 4.47
CA LEU A 170 -20.51 19.06 5.64
C LEU A 170 -21.88 19.57 6.14
N PRO A 171 -22.65 18.74 6.85
CA PRO A 171 -23.90 19.17 7.49
C PRO A 171 -23.69 20.36 8.44
N GLU A 172 -24.71 21.23 8.56
CA GLU A 172 -24.66 22.39 9.45
C GLU A 172 -24.79 22.01 10.95
N SER A 173 -25.49 20.91 11.24
CA SER A 173 -25.63 20.37 12.59
C SER A 173 -24.29 19.80 13.07
N GLU A 174 -23.76 20.31 14.19
CA GLU A 174 -22.49 19.84 14.76
C GLU A 174 -22.47 18.33 15.03
N LEU A 175 -23.61 17.77 15.45
CA LEU A 175 -23.72 16.34 15.74
C LEU A 175 -23.64 15.50 14.46
N GLU A 176 -24.34 15.92 13.41
CA GLU A 176 -24.31 15.24 12.11
C GLU A 176 -22.95 15.40 11.43
N GLN A 177 -22.36 16.59 11.52
CA GLN A 177 -21.02 16.86 11.03
C GLN A 177 -19.99 15.93 11.70
N LEU A 178 -20.06 15.75 13.01
CA LEU A 178 -19.18 14.84 13.73
C LEU A 178 -19.35 13.39 13.24
N ALA A 179 -20.59 12.94 13.05
CA ALA A 179 -20.87 11.61 12.52
C ALA A 179 -20.29 11.41 11.11
N VAL A 180 -20.52 12.37 10.21
CA VAL A 180 -19.99 12.33 8.82
C VAL A 180 -18.47 12.36 8.81
N VAL A 181 -17.84 13.21 9.63
CA VAL A 181 -16.37 13.27 9.70
C VAL A 181 -15.82 11.95 10.23
N ASN A 182 -16.41 11.35 11.27
CA ASN A 182 -15.96 10.05 11.76
C ASN A 182 -16.10 8.94 10.71
N ALA A 183 -17.19 8.94 9.92
CA ALA A 183 -17.35 8.01 8.80
C ALA A 183 -16.27 8.21 7.72
N ILE A 184 -15.90 9.46 7.41
CA ILE A 184 -14.79 9.77 6.50
C ILE A 184 -13.45 9.28 7.06
N LEU A 185 -13.21 9.46 8.36
CA LEU A 185 -11.98 9.01 9.03
C LEU A 185 -11.83 7.48 9.00
N ALA A 186 -12.92 6.75 9.26
CA ALA A 186 -12.97 5.30 9.16
C ALA A 186 -12.70 4.84 7.72
N ALA A 187 -13.47 5.38 6.77
CA ALA A 187 -13.33 5.05 5.36
C ALA A 187 -11.94 5.38 4.80
N GLY A 188 -11.22 6.37 5.35
CA GLY A 188 -9.82 6.62 5.01
C GLY A 188 -8.91 5.43 5.33
N ALA A 189 -9.07 4.81 6.49
CA ALA A 189 -8.33 3.61 6.87
C ALA A 189 -8.75 2.39 6.03
N ASP A 190 -10.04 2.24 5.76
CA ASP A 190 -10.56 1.09 5.02
C ASP A 190 -10.17 1.15 3.54
N THR A 191 -10.31 2.33 2.91
CA THR A 191 -9.86 2.55 1.52
C THR A 191 -8.36 2.31 1.34
N VAL A 192 -7.52 2.72 2.30
CA VAL A 192 -6.08 2.42 2.27
C VAL A 192 -5.82 0.91 2.40
N THR A 193 -6.52 0.22 3.30
CA THR A 193 -6.42 -1.24 3.47
C THR A 193 -6.72 -1.96 2.16
N ARG A 194 -7.86 -1.63 1.52
CA ARG A 194 -8.27 -2.19 0.23
C ARG A 194 -7.31 -1.81 -0.90
N ALA A 195 -6.82 -0.58 -0.93
CA ALA A 195 -5.87 -0.14 -1.95
C ALA A 195 -4.55 -0.94 -1.89
N ILE A 196 -4.09 -1.33 -0.70
CA ILE A 196 -2.93 -2.21 -0.54
C ILE A 196 -3.21 -3.61 -1.09
N VAL A 197 -4.36 -4.21 -0.77
CA VAL A 197 -4.77 -5.51 -1.33
C VAL A 197 -4.80 -5.43 -2.85
N ARG A 198 -5.42 -4.40 -3.42
CA ARG A 198 -5.48 -4.17 -4.87
C ARG A 198 -4.09 -4.02 -5.48
N ALA A 199 -3.19 -3.27 -4.84
CA ALA A 199 -1.82 -3.09 -5.31
C ALA A 199 -1.05 -4.42 -5.38
N VAL A 200 -1.18 -5.26 -4.35
CA VAL A 200 -0.53 -6.57 -4.29
C VAL A 200 -1.09 -7.54 -5.33
N MET A 201 -2.41 -7.52 -5.53
CA MET A 201 -3.09 -8.36 -6.51
C MET A 201 -2.84 -7.92 -7.96
N ALA A 202 -2.58 -6.64 -8.19
CA ALA A 202 -2.29 -6.08 -9.52
C ALA A 202 -0.80 -6.13 -9.89
N ALA A 203 0.09 -6.47 -8.96
CA ALA A 203 1.52 -6.57 -9.21
C ALA A 203 1.85 -7.77 -10.11
N GLU A 204 2.88 -7.62 -10.94
CA GLU A 204 3.45 -8.68 -11.79
C GLU A 204 4.87 -9.03 -11.31
N SER A 205 5.29 -10.27 -11.52
CA SER A 205 6.64 -10.70 -11.13
C SER A 205 7.72 -9.92 -11.90
N VAL A 206 8.81 -9.60 -11.21
CA VAL A 206 9.98 -8.97 -11.83
C VAL A 206 11.21 -9.84 -11.59
N ASP A 207 11.89 -10.22 -12.68
CA ASP A 207 13.22 -10.84 -12.66
C ASP A 207 14.20 -9.90 -13.36
N GLY A 208 15.12 -9.32 -12.60
CA GLY A 208 16.10 -8.40 -13.16
C GLY A 208 17.40 -8.32 -12.36
N PRO A 209 18.35 -7.45 -12.78
CA PRO A 209 19.65 -7.32 -12.13
C PRO A 209 19.57 -6.98 -10.63
N GLY A 210 18.48 -6.33 -10.19
CA GLY A 210 18.24 -5.95 -8.80
C GLY A 210 17.67 -7.06 -7.91
N GLY A 211 17.25 -8.19 -8.49
CA GLY A 211 16.65 -9.33 -7.78
C GLY A 211 15.52 -10.00 -8.55
N VAL A 212 14.95 -11.02 -7.91
CA VAL A 212 13.77 -11.77 -8.34
C VAL A 212 12.67 -11.50 -7.31
N PHE A 213 11.57 -10.91 -7.76
CA PHE A 213 10.45 -10.46 -6.94
C PHE A 213 9.15 -11.07 -7.49
N PRO A 214 8.75 -12.26 -7.01
CA PRO A 214 7.54 -12.90 -7.48
C PRO A 214 6.28 -12.17 -7.00
N ALA A 215 5.28 -12.03 -7.86
CA ALA A 215 3.98 -11.47 -7.52
C ALA A 215 3.12 -12.45 -6.72
N TYR A 216 2.27 -11.91 -5.84
CA TYR A 216 1.35 -12.71 -5.03
C TYR A 216 0.43 -13.58 -5.90
N GLY A 217 -0.12 -13.00 -6.97
CA GLY A 217 -1.03 -13.70 -7.88
C GLY A 217 -0.40 -14.92 -8.55
N GLU A 218 0.92 -14.91 -8.80
CA GLU A 218 1.63 -16.04 -9.39
C GLU A 218 1.99 -17.11 -8.36
N LEU A 219 2.31 -16.72 -7.13
CA LEU A 219 2.64 -17.64 -6.04
C LEU A 219 1.41 -18.43 -5.56
N TYR A 220 0.26 -17.76 -5.49
CA TYR A 220 -0.97 -18.25 -4.85
C TYR A 220 -2.11 -18.58 -5.82
N ALA A 221 -1.84 -18.62 -7.13
CA ALA A 221 -2.75 -19.18 -8.14
C ALA A 221 -2.96 -20.69 -8.00
#